data_AF-A0A0N4YZI5-F1
#
_entry.id   AF-A0A0N4YZI5-F1
#
_cell.length_a   1.000
_cell.length_b   1.000
_cell.length_c   1.000
_cell.angle_alpha   90.00
_cell.angle_beta   90.00
_cell.angle_gamma   90.00
#
_symmetry.space_group_name_H-M   'P 1'
#
loop_
_entity.id
_entity.type
_entity.pdbx_description
1 polymer ?
#
loop_
_entity_poly.entity_id
_entity_poly.type
_entity_poly.pdbx_seq_one_letter_code
_entity_poly.pdbx_strand_id
1 'polypeptide(L)'
;MKESKTVKVPPGREDEVARQLSLSTVIFNDLKRAKSAEYEFSFKNAFDLNHNNALVLQVRHSRLCSIEENNAELLPLLDNCDSIPVETPEFAKLADQLDRFPEVILRSAEKFEPCQLVVYLIELSHHIGSVTAQAKIKGQPIDVSHLIF
;
A
#
# COMPACT_ATOMS: atom_id res chain seq x y z
N MET A 1 1.89 -7.33 18.18
CA MET A 1 1.66 -8.28 17.06
C MET A 1 1.12 -9.65 17.53
N LYS A 2 0.31 -9.72 18.60
CA LYS A 2 -0.40 -10.97 18.93
C LYS A 2 -1.61 -11.09 18.00
N GLU A 3 -1.49 -12.05 17.07
CA GLU A 3 -2.54 -12.70 16.28
C GLU A 3 -3.60 -11.80 15.59
N SER A 4 -3.28 -11.37 14.37
CA SER A 4 -4.32 -11.15 13.36
C SER A 4 -4.45 -12.42 12.53
N LYS A 5 -5.67 -12.92 12.30
CA LYS A 5 -5.95 -14.14 11.51
C LYS A 5 -5.33 -14.14 10.10
N THR A 6 -4.94 -12.98 9.58
CA THR A 6 -4.48 -12.79 8.21
C THR A 6 -3.02 -12.34 8.08
N VAL A 7 -2.34 -11.97 9.16
CA VAL A 7 -0.93 -11.57 9.13
C VAL A 7 -0.06 -12.77 9.47
N LYS A 8 0.54 -13.38 8.45
CA LYS A 8 1.48 -14.49 8.61
C LYS A 8 2.90 -13.94 8.52
N VAL A 9 3.62 -13.96 9.63
CA VAL A 9 5.07 -13.74 9.62
C VAL A 9 5.73 -15.10 9.46
N PRO A 10 6.57 -15.32 8.43
CA PRO A 10 7.30 -16.58 8.28
C PRO A 10 8.19 -16.84 9.50
N PRO A 11 8.25 -18.08 10.00
CA PRO A 11 9.13 -18.41 11.12
C PRO A 11 10.59 -18.15 10.75
N GLY A 12 11.34 -17.52 11.66
CA GLY A 12 12.74 -17.12 11.46
C GLY A 12 12.91 -15.73 10.82
N ARG A 13 11.83 -14.99 10.54
CA ARG A 13 11.87 -13.61 10.02
C ARG A 13 11.24 -12.58 10.97
N GLU A 14 10.86 -12.98 12.17
CA GLU A 14 10.14 -12.15 13.14
C GLU A 14 10.91 -10.88 13.48
N ASP A 15 12.21 -10.99 13.77
CA ASP A 15 13.05 -9.86 14.14
C ASP A 15 13.22 -8.85 13.00
N GLU A 16 13.40 -9.35 11.76
CA GLU A 16 13.51 -8.47 10.60
C GLU A 16 12.19 -7.75 10.32
N VAL A 17 11.06 -8.46 10.38
CA VAL A 17 9.74 -7.83 10.22
C VAL A 17 9.50 -6.80 11.34
N ALA A 18 9.80 -7.14 12.60
CA ALA A 18 9.66 -6.23 13.72
C ALA A 18 10.54 -4.98 13.55
N ARG A 19 11.77 -5.13 13.05
CA ARG A 19 12.68 -4.02 12.74
C ARG A 19 12.11 -3.11 11.65
N GLN A 20 11.63 -3.68 10.54
CA GLN A 20 11.05 -2.93 9.42
C GLN A 20 9.80 -2.16 9.83
N LEU A 21 8.89 -2.80 10.58
CA LEU A 21 7.68 -2.16 11.09
C LEU A 21 8.01 -1.04 12.09
N SER A 22 8.95 -1.27 13.00
CA SER A 22 9.40 -0.26 13.96
C SER A 22 10.01 0.96 13.26
N LEU A 23 10.93 0.75 12.31
CA LEU A 23 11.59 1.83 11.57
C LEU A 23 10.60 2.63 10.74
N SER A 24 9.74 1.92 9.98
CA SER A 24 8.68 2.55 9.19
C SER A 24 7.75 3.39 10.07
N THR A 25 7.46 2.93 11.29
CA THR A 25 6.59 3.62 12.24
C THR A 25 7.20 4.92 12.73
N VAL A 26 8.48 4.92 13.08
CA VAL A 26 9.20 6.14 13.49
C VAL A 26 9.24 7.14 12.34
N ILE A 27 9.69 6.70 11.16
CA ILE A 27 9.79 7.56 9.97
C ILE A 27 8.42 8.14 9.60
N PHE A 28 7.38 7.31 9.52
CA PHE A 28 6.04 7.77 9.18
C PHE A 28 5.50 8.79 10.18
N ASN A 29 5.70 8.59 11.49
CA ASN A 29 5.16 9.51 12.49
C ASN A 29 5.85 10.87 12.48
N ASP A 30 7.12 10.91 12.09
CA ASP A 30 7.86 12.14 11.87
C ASP A 30 7.41 12.84 10.59
N LEU A 31 7.33 12.10 9.48
CA LEU A 31 7.04 12.66 8.16
C LEU A 31 5.56 12.99 7.93
N LYS A 32 4.61 12.39 8.67
CA LYS A 32 3.17 12.62 8.44
C LYS A 32 2.67 13.99 8.87
N ARG A 33 3.51 14.79 9.53
CA ARG A 33 3.15 16.09 10.09
C ARG A 33 3.87 17.20 9.33
N ALA A 34 3.24 18.37 9.25
CA ALA A 34 3.90 19.56 8.72
C ALA A 34 5.18 19.83 9.53
N LYS A 35 6.23 20.31 8.84
CA LYS A 35 7.53 20.54 9.47
C LYS A 35 7.46 21.50 10.68
N SER A 36 6.52 22.43 10.66
CA SER A 36 6.30 23.42 11.73
C SER A 36 5.51 22.88 12.92
N ALA A 37 4.97 21.66 12.86
CA ALA A 37 4.11 21.12 13.89
C ALA A 37 4.95 20.48 15.01
N GLU A 38 4.76 20.95 16.24
CA GLU A 38 5.28 20.26 17.42
C GLU A 38 4.52 18.96 17.64
N TYR A 39 5.24 17.90 18.03
CA TYR A 39 4.62 16.65 18.43
C TYR A 39 5.45 15.92 19.48
N GLU A 40 4.77 15.23 20.39
CA GLU A 40 5.37 14.27 21.29
C GLU A 40 5.16 12.86 20.75
N PHE A 41 6.23 12.11 20.56
CA PHE A 41 6.16 10.75 20.06
C PHE A 41 5.57 9.82 21.13
N SER A 42 4.61 8.99 20.73
CA SER A 42 4.02 7.96 21.59
C SER A 42 3.87 6.67 20.82
N PHE A 43 4.55 5.60 21.27
CA PHE A 43 4.43 4.27 20.68
C PHE A 43 2.99 3.76 20.68
N LYS A 44 2.21 4.07 21.73
CA LYS A 44 0.79 3.70 21.82
C LYS A 44 0.00 4.29 20.66
N ASN A 45 0.21 5.57 20.36
CA ASN A 45 -0.48 6.27 19.27
C ASN A 45 0.08 5.88 17.90
N ALA A 46 1.38 5.63 17.82
CA ALA A 46 2.08 5.29 16.58
C ALA A 46 1.64 3.92 16.01
N PHE A 47 1.26 2.98 16.88
CA PHE A 47 0.77 1.65 16.52
C PHE A 47 -0.75 1.49 16.65
N ASP A 48 -1.49 2.58 16.86
CA ASP A 48 -2.95 2.51 16.98
C ASP A 48 -3.58 2.13 15.63
N LEU A 49 -4.19 0.95 15.58
CA LEU A 49 -4.81 0.37 14.38
C LEU A 49 -6.05 1.14 13.90
N ASN A 50 -6.64 2.00 14.73
CA ASN A 50 -7.81 2.81 14.37
C ASN A 50 -7.44 4.07 13.57
N HIS A 51 -6.14 4.37 13.43
CA HIS A 51 -5.65 5.57 12.79
C HIS A 51 -4.76 5.25 11.58
N ASN A 52 -4.70 6.19 10.63
CA ASN A 52 -3.75 6.13 9.53
C ASN A 52 -2.31 6.13 10.08
N ASN A 53 -1.61 5.01 9.91
CA ASN A 53 -0.29 4.75 10.44
C ASN A 53 0.57 3.97 9.44
N ALA A 54 1.85 3.78 9.77
CA ALA A 54 2.79 3.04 8.92
C ALA A 54 2.37 1.59 8.64
N LEU A 55 1.67 0.95 9.57
CA LEU A 55 1.22 -0.44 9.41
C LEU A 55 0.21 -0.55 8.26
N VAL A 56 -0.64 0.45 8.04
CA VAL A 56 -1.60 0.47 6.92
C VAL A 56 -0.86 0.35 5.58
N LEU A 57 0.24 1.08 5.41
CA LEU A 57 1.07 1.01 4.20
C LEU A 57 1.80 -0.34 4.11
N GLN A 58 2.44 -0.77 5.20
CA GLN A 58 3.24 -2.01 5.22
C GLN A 58 2.39 -3.26 4.99
N VAL A 59 1.18 -3.31 5.56
CA VAL A 59 0.24 -4.41 5.34
C VAL A 59 -0.26 -4.41 3.90
N ARG A 60 -0.56 -3.23 3.33
CA ARG A 60 -1.01 -3.12 1.93
C ARG A 60 0.08 -3.60 0.98
N HIS A 61 1.30 -3.10 1.16
CA HIS A 61 2.46 -3.49 0.37
C HIS A 61 2.71 -5.00 0.46
N SER A 62 2.78 -5.56 1.68
CA SER A 62 2.98 -7.00 1.87
C SER A 62 1.89 -7.83 1.20
N ARG A 63 0.63 -7.39 1.21
CA ARG A 63 -0.48 -8.06 0.52
C ARG A 63 -0.29 -8.07 -0.99
N LEU A 64 0.13 -6.95 -1.57
CA LEU A 64 0.40 -6.83 -3.01
C LEU A 64 1.57 -7.74 -3.42
N CYS A 65 2.70 -7.71 -2.69
CA CYS A 65 3.81 -8.63 -2.94
C CYS A 65 3.36 -10.09 -2.89
N SER A 66 2.55 -10.47 -1.91
CA SER A 66 2.00 -11.83 -1.87
C SER A 66 1.07 -12.14 -3.03
N ILE A 67 0.32 -11.17 -3.57
CA ILE A 67 -0.49 -11.38 -4.79
C ILE A 67 0.44 -11.62 -5.98
N GLU A 68 1.47 -10.81 -6.17
CA GLU A 68 2.46 -10.98 -7.23
C GLU A 68 3.18 -12.33 -7.13
N GLU A 69 3.68 -12.69 -5.95
CA GLU A 69 4.38 -13.96 -5.69
C GLU A 69 3.50 -15.18 -6.00
N ASN A 70 2.21 -15.12 -5.67
CA ASN A 70 1.27 -16.23 -5.90
C ASN A 70 0.78 -16.33 -7.35
N ASN A 71 1.07 -15.34 -8.19
CA ASN A 71 0.66 -15.29 -9.59
C ASN A 71 1.86 -14.91 -10.48
N ALA A 72 3.08 -15.31 -10.08
CA ALA A 72 4.31 -14.93 -10.74
C ALA A 72 4.36 -15.35 -12.22
N GLU A 73 3.65 -16.43 -12.56
CA GLU A 73 3.46 -16.93 -13.92
C GLU A 73 2.63 -16.00 -14.82
N LEU A 74 1.80 -15.12 -14.22
CA LEU A 74 0.98 -14.16 -14.95
C LEU A 74 1.71 -12.83 -15.21
N LEU A 75 2.77 -12.54 -14.45
CA LEU A 75 3.51 -11.27 -14.58
C LEU A 75 4.05 -11.02 -16.01
N PRO A 76 4.65 -12.01 -16.71
CA PRO A 76 5.13 -11.80 -18.09
C PRO A 76 4.01 -11.56 -19.10
N LEU A 77 2.75 -11.85 -18.74
CA LEU A 77 1.59 -11.66 -19.61
C LEU A 77 1.03 -10.24 -19.51
N LEU A 78 1.42 -9.47 -18.48
CA LEU A 78 0.97 -8.10 -18.28
C LEU A 78 1.40 -7.16 -19.43
N ASP A 79 2.57 -7.39 -20.01
CA ASP A 79 3.08 -6.60 -21.14
C ASP A 79 2.22 -6.72 -22.41
N ASN A 80 1.38 -7.75 -22.51
CA ASN A 80 0.47 -8.00 -23.63
C ASN A 80 -1.00 -7.80 -23.23
N CYS A 81 -1.26 -7.22 -22.06
CA CYS A 81 -2.61 -6.94 -21.60
C CYS A 81 -3.07 -5.60 -22.18
N ASP A 82 -3.85 -5.65 -23.27
CA ASP A 82 -4.30 -4.47 -24.00
C ASP A 82 -5.58 -3.83 -23.42
N SER A 83 -6.21 -4.44 -22.40
CA SER A 83 -7.48 -3.94 -21.89
C SER A 83 -7.69 -4.22 -20.41
N ILE A 84 -8.05 -3.17 -19.66
CA ILE A 84 -8.56 -3.32 -18.30
C ILE A 84 -10.02 -3.80 -18.41
N PRO A 85 -10.34 -4.96 -17.86
CA PRO A 85 -11.52 -5.76 -18.20
C PRO A 85 -12.75 -5.42 -17.34
N VAL A 86 -12.54 -4.72 -16.23
CA VAL A 86 -13.62 -4.22 -15.37
C VAL A 86 -13.27 -2.79 -14.93
N GLU A 87 -13.74 -1.81 -15.71
CA GLU A 87 -13.74 -0.43 -15.26
C GLU A 87 -14.86 -0.22 -14.24
N THR A 88 -14.55 -0.39 -12.95
CA THR A 88 -15.40 0.20 -11.90
C THR A 88 -14.94 1.63 -11.62
N PRO A 89 -15.82 2.48 -11.04
CA PRO A 89 -15.42 3.80 -10.58
C PRO A 89 -14.22 3.77 -9.61
N GLU A 90 -14.02 2.68 -8.87
CA GLU A 90 -12.86 2.52 -7.98
C GLU A 90 -11.56 2.26 -8.74
N PHE A 91 -11.60 1.53 -9.86
CA PHE A 91 -10.43 1.33 -10.72
C PHE A 91 -10.02 2.64 -11.39
N ALA A 92 -10.98 3.40 -11.94
CA ALA A 92 -10.71 4.72 -12.52
C ALA A 92 -10.09 5.66 -11.48
N LYS A 93 -10.64 5.72 -10.25
CA LYS A 93 -10.04 6.49 -9.16
C LYS A 93 -8.63 6.04 -8.81
N LEU A 94 -8.34 4.74 -8.81
CA LEU A 94 -6.99 4.25 -8.55
C LEU A 94 -6.03 4.66 -9.68
N ALA A 95 -6.45 4.56 -10.93
CA ALA A 95 -5.66 5.01 -12.09
C ALA A 95 -5.35 6.51 -12.00
N ASP A 96 -6.34 7.35 -11.70
CA ASP A 96 -6.14 8.79 -11.49
C ASP A 96 -5.15 9.06 -10.34
N GLN A 97 -5.22 8.30 -9.25
CA GLN A 97 -4.26 8.45 -8.15
C GLN A 97 -2.85 8.08 -8.58
N LEU A 98 -2.68 6.99 -9.33
CA LEU A 98 -1.37 6.57 -9.84
C LEU A 98 -0.77 7.60 -10.81
N ASP A 99 -1.58 8.15 -11.71
CA ASP A 99 -1.15 9.20 -12.65
C ASP A 99 -0.67 10.47 -11.93
N ARG A 100 -1.30 10.80 -10.79
CA ARG A 100 -0.90 11.93 -9.94
C ARG A 100 0.40 11.71 -9.15
N PHE A 101 0.89 10.48 -9.04
CA PHE A 101 2.02 10.17 -8.16
C PHE A 101 3.29 10.97 -8.46
N PRO A 102 3.75 11.08 -9.73
CA PRO A 102 4.96 11.84 -10.06
C PRO A 102 4.86 13.32 -9.66
N GLU A 103 3.68 13.92 -9.87
CA GLU A 103 3.42 15.30 -9.48
C GLU A 103 3.47 15.49 -7.96
N VAL A 104 2.89 14.55 -7.19
CA VAL A 104 2.92 14.60 -5.73
C VAL A 104 4.36 14.53 -5.20
N ILE A 105 5.20 13.66 -5.77
CA ILE A 105 6.62 13.57 -5.41
C ILE A 105 7.31 14.91 -5.66
N LEU A 106 7.15 15.47 -6.87
CA LEU A 106 7.78 16.73 -7.26
C LEU A 106 7.35 17.86 -6.32
N ARG A 107 6.04 18.04 -6.09
CA ARG A 107 5.50 19.09 -5.22
C ARG A 107 5.97 18.94 -3.78
N SER A 108 6.03 17.71 -3.26
CA SER A 108 6.51 17.44 -1.90
C SER A 108 7.99 17.81 -1.75
N ALA A 109 8.81 17.50 -2.76
CA ALA A 109 10.22 17.85 -2.80
C ALA A 109 10.44 19.37 -2.92
N GLU A 110 9.76 20.05 -3.85
CA GLU A 110 9.87 21.50 -4.06
C GLU A 110 9.49 22.30 -2.81
N LYS A 111 8.48 21.83 -2.08
CA LYS A 111 8.00 22.49 -0.86
C LYS A 111 8.77 22.07 0.40
N PHE A 112 9.65 21.08 0.31
CA PHE A 112 10.28 20.44 1.47
C PHE A 112 9.24 19.97 2.52
N GLU A 113 8.09 19.48 2.05
CA GLU A 113 6.96 19.07 2.88
C GLU A 113 6.64 17.59 2.64
N PRO A 114 7.32 16.66 3.34
CA PRO A 114 7.13 15.22 3.18
C PRO A 114 5.73 14.75 3.62
N CYS A 115 5.05 15.53 4.46
CA CYS A 115 3.69 15.20 4.92
C CYS A 115 2.69 15.12 3.76
N GLN A 116 2.89 15.89 2.70
CA GLN A 116 2.04 15.84 1.50
C GLN A 116 2.13 14.48 0.81
N LEU A 117 3.35 13.94 0.69
CA LEU A 117 3.57 12.60 0.14
C LEU A 117 2.98 11.53 1.06
N VAL A 118 3.16 11.65 2.38
CA VAL A 118 2.63 10.67 3.34
C VAL A 118 1.10 10.61 3.30
N VAL A 119 0.42 11.76 3.25
CA VAL A 119 -1.04 11.83 3.13
C VAL A 119 -1.50 11.14 1.85
N TYR A 120 -0.87 11.46 0.72
CA TYR A 120 -1.17 10.82 -0.56
C TYR A 120 -0.97 9.30 -0.51
N LEU A 121 0.14 8.80 0.05
CA LEU A 121 0.42 7.37 0.13
C LEU A 121 -0.63 6.60 0.94
N ILE A 122 -1.17 7.23 1.99
CA ILE A 122 -2.27 6.66 2.78
C ILE A 122 -3.55 6.60 1.95
N GLU A 123 -3.89 7.67 1.23
CA GLU A 123 -5.05 7.69 0.32
C GLU A 123 -4.92 6.61 -0.76
N LEU A 124 -3.76 6.52 -1.41
CA LEU A 124 -3.45 5.49 -2.39
C LEU A 124 -3.62 4.09 -1.81
N SER A 125 -3.12 3.84 -0.60
CA SER A 125 -3.28 2.55 0.09
C SER A 125 -4.76 2.18 0.31
N HIS A 126 -5.62 3.16 0.60
CA HIS A 126 -7.06 2.93 0.71
C HIS A 126 -7.70 2.60 -0.64
N HIS A 127 -7.33 3.31 -1.72
CA HIS A 127 -7.82 3.02 -3.07
C HIS A 127 -7.42 1.61 -3.52
N ILE A 128 -6.15 1.22 -3.33
CA ILE A 128 -5.67 -0.15 -3.58
C ILE A 128 -6.49 -1.15 -2.74
N GLY A 129 -6.75 -0.84 -1.48
CA GLY A 129 -7.56 -1.70 -0.61
C GLY A 129 -8.97 -1.95 -1.13
N SER A 130 -9.62 -0.93 -1.66
CA SER A 130 -10.94 -1.03 -2.27
C SER A 130 -10.91 -1.87 -3.55
N VAL A 131 -9.95 -1.62 -4.45
CA VAL A 131 -9.82 -2.35 -5.72
C VAL A 131 -9.49 -3.83 -5.48
N THR A 132 -8.51 -4.12 -4.62
CA THR A 132 -8.10 -5.50 -4.31
C THR A 132 -9.18 -6.34 -3.62
N ALA A 133 -10.20 -5.71 -3.00
CA ALA A 133 -11.36 -6.41 -2.47
C ALA A 133 -12.37 -6.81 -3.56
N GLN A 134 -12.43 -6.07 -4.66
CA GLN A 134 -13.30 -6.32 -5.81
C GLN A 134 -12.64 -7.27 -6.82
N ALA A 135 -11.36 -7.08 -7.08
CA ALA A 135 -10.55 -7.86 -8.03
C ALA A 135 -10.16 -9.23 -7.44
N LYS A 136 -11.06 -10.21 -7.51
CA LYS A 136 -10.73 -11.61 -7.14
C LYS A 136 -9.87 -12.26 -8.22
N ILE A 137 -8.56 -12.27 -8.00
CA ILE A 137 -7.57 -12.93 -8.87
C ILE A 137 -7.59 -14.46 -8.68
N LYS A 138 -7.87 -14.95 -7.46
CA LYS A 138 -7.81 -16.38 -7.13
C LYS A 138 -9.03 -17.16 -7.67
N GLY A 139 -8.77 -18.11 -8.57
CA GLY A 139 -9.77 -19.06 -9.08
C GLY A 139 -10.44 -18.66 -10.40
N GLN A 140 -9.94 -17.61 -11.06
CA GLN A 140 -10.35 -17.24 -12.40
C GLN A 140 -9.64 -18.16 -13.41
N PRO A 141 -10.34 -18.69 -14.44
CA PRO A 141 -9.70 -19.44 -15.50
C PRO A 141 -8.60 -18.59 -16.17
N ILE A 142 -7.50 -19.20 -16.62
CA ILE A 142 -6.38 -18.51 -17.26
C ILE A 142 -6.87 -17.58 -18.39
N ASP A 143 -7.87 -18.01 -19.15
CA ASP A 143 -8.53 -17.26 -20.22
C ASP A 143 -9.20 -15.94 -19.76
N VAL A 144 -9.67 -15.88 -18.51
CA VAL A 144 -10.27 -14.68 -17.89
C VAL A 144 -9.23 -13.91 -17.05
N SER A 145 -8.09 -14.52 -16.73
CA SER A 145 -7.02 -13.84 -15.98
C SER A 145 -6.28 -12.78 -16.81
N HIS A 146 -6.23 -12.97 -18.14
CA HIS A 146 -5.83 -11.92 -19.10
C HIS A 146 -6.80 -10.75 -19.13
N LEU A 147 -8.03 -11.00 -18.69
CA LEU A 147 -9.12 -10.05 -18.56
C LEU A 147 -9.44 -9.81 -17.08
N ILE A 148 -8.47 -9.79 -16.14
CA ILE A 148 -8.72 -9.20 -14.78
C ILE A 148 -7.63 -8.21 -14.32
N PHE A 149 -6.56 -8.03 -15.08
CA PHE A 149 -5.51 -7.05 -14.78
C PHE A 149 -5.64 -5.78 -15.62
#